data_AF-A0A7Y1UXS4-F1
#
_entry.id   AF-A0A7Y1UXS4-F1
#
_cell.length_a   1.000
_cell.length_b   1.000
_cell.length_c   1.000
_cell.angle_alpha   90.00
_cell.angle_beta   90.00
_cell.angle_gamma   90.00
#
_symmetry.space_group_name_H-M   'P 1'
#
loop_
_entity.id
_entity.type
_entity.pdbx_description
1 polymer ?
#
loop_
_entity_poly.entity_id
_entity_poly.type
_entity_poly.pdbx_seq_one_letter_code
_entity_poly.pdbx_strand_id
1 'polypeptide(L)'
;MNTIAPPAEAPPAPVVHAAPKPRVAPVWLLTFGMALVGAALVLFAHPRSAPADIPWALDWWALAIGFAVAELAAVKISFGRDSHTISLSEIPLVFGLALASPIALIGGRLLGSTAILVFYRQQPPLKLAFNVALFNLETAIAIAVYRAWLGDLSPNSLYGWGGILLAVIAAVFTSAAMVDAVIALHDGIRKFTELARSFATGSLISVSVGFLGMVSVALVWHDRWAFVLLAGMVTIFFMLMRVYGSMSRRHDDLKAVFDFTAGLSRAQSSQDIATLALDECRSVLRCELADIVMFDPATGEPERLAINADGEIHSQRMDSRTVASVRAQLSATSEP
;
A
#
# COMPACT_ATOMS: atom_id res chain seq x y z
N MET A 1 -23.64 55.26 -43.58
CA MET A 1 -22.49 54.37 -43.35
C MET A 1 -22.57 53.88 -41.91
N ASN A 2 -22.97 52.63 -41.69
CA ASN A 2 -22.83 51.97 -40.40
C ASN A 2 -22.17 50.62 -40.67
N THR A 3 -20.90 50.52 -40.34
CA THR A 3 -20.03 49.35 -40.47
C THR A 3 -20.41 48.32 -39.41
N ILE A 4 -20.91 47.16 -39.83
CA ILE A 4 -21.18 46.01 -38.96
C ILE A 4 -19.83 45.37 -38.64
N ALA A 5 -19.47 45.33 -37.36
CA ALA A 5 -18.27 44.63 -36.88
C ALA A 5 -18.41 43.11 -37.09
N PRO A 6 -17.32 42.39 -37.42
CA PRO A 6 -17.36 40.95 -37.57
C PRO A 6 -17.65 40.25 -36.23
N PRO A 7 -18.31 39.09 -36.23
CA PRO A 7 -18.64 38.35 -35.02
C PRO A 7 -17.37 37.93 -34.27
N ALA A 8 -17.40 38.08 -32.94
CA ALA A 8 -16.31 37.70 -32.05
C ALA A 8 -15.95 36.22 -32.22
N GLU A 9 -14.65 35.95 -32.36
CA GLU A 9 -14.07 34.63 -32.51
C GLU A 9 -14.46 33.75 -31.30
N ALA A 10 -15.05 32.58 -31.55
CA ALA A 10 -15.48 31.66 -30.49
C ALA A 10 -14.27 31.24 -29.64
N PRO A 11 -14.39 31.20 -28.29
CA PRO A 11 -13.29 30.81 -27.43
C PRO A 11 -12.81 29.38 -27.76
N PRO A 12 -11.49 29.12 -27.74
CA PRO A 12 -10.94 27.81 -28.06
C PRO A 12 -11.50 26.76 -27.10
N ALA A 13 -11.88 25.61 -27.67
CA ALA A 13 -12.40 24.49 -26.90
C ALA A 13 -11.39 24.06 -25.81
N PRO A 14 -11.85 23.75 -24.58
CA PRO A 14 -10.96 23.36 -23.50
C PRO A 14 -10.18 22.10 -23.90
N VAL A 15 -8.86 22.20 -23.84
CA VAL A 15 -7.94 21.10 -24.13
C VAL A 15 -8.08 20.07 -23.01
N VAL A 16 -8.70 18.94 -23.32
CA VAL A 16 -8.76 17.79 -22.41
C VAL A 16 -7.35 17.21 -22.31
N HIS A 17 -6.63 17.54 -21.24
CA HIS A 17 -5.35 16.93 -20.94
C HIS A 17 -5.58 15.45 -20.62
N ALA A 18 -5.11 14.56 -21.51
CA ALA A 18 -5.12 13.13 -21.27
C ALA A 18 -4.35 12.82 -19.97
N ALA A 19 -4.98 12.07 -19.07
CA ALA A 19 -4.36 11.63 -17.83
C ALA A 19 -2.99 10.97 -18.12
N PRO A 20 -1.93 11.31 -17.36
CA PRO A 20 -0.60 10.78 -17.62
C PRO A 20 -0.60 9.25 -17.50
N LYS A 21 -0.13 8.55 -18.54
CA LYS A 21 0.00 7.08 -18.52
C LYS A 21 0.89 6.65 -17.35
N PRO A 22 0.53 5.59 -16.59
CA PRO A 22 1.35 5.10 -15.50
C PRO A 22 2.73 4.68 -16.02
N ARG A 23 3.79 5.20 -15.40
CA ARG A 23 5.18 4.94 -15.80
C ARG A 23 5.61 3.56 -15.29
N VAL A 24 5.37 2.53 -16.10
CA VAL A 24 5.73 1.12 -15.77
C VAL A 24 7.23 0.84 -15.81
N ALA A 25 8.00 1.49 -16.69
CA ALA A 25 9.43 1.20 -16.86
C ALA A 25 10.31 1.54 -15.63
N PRO A 26 10.14 2.70 -14.95
CA PRO A 26 10.88 2.99 -13.72
C PRO A 26 10.64 1.98 -12.58
N VAL A 27 9.41 1.45 -12.46
CA VAL A 27 9.08 0.45 -11.43
C VAL A 27 9.84 -0.85 -11.67
N TRP A 28 9.95 -1.28 -12.93
CA TRP A 28 10.76 -2.46 -13.28
C TRP A 28 12.24 -2.24 -13.02
N LEU A 29 12.78 -1.05 -13.29
CA LEU A 29 14.17 -0.72 -12.99
C LEU A 29 14.45 -0.79 -11.48
N LEU A 30 13.58 -0.20 -10.66
CA LEU A 30 13.68 -0.28 -9.20
C LEU A 30 13.60 -1.75 -8.73
N THR A 31 12.63 -2.50 -9.24
CA THR A 31 12.44 -3.93 -8.92
C THR A 31 13.69 -4.74 -9.24
N PHE A 32 14.27 -4.56 -10.42
CA PHE A 32 15.49 -5.25 -10.83
C PHE A 32 16.69 -4.83 -9.98
N GLY A 33 16.80 -3.55 -9.65
CA GLY A 33 17.83 -3.03 -8.75
C GLY A 33 17.77 -3.67 -7.36
N MET A 34 16.59 -3.75 -6.75
CA MET A 34 16.39 -4.40 -5.45
C MET A 34 16.75 -5.90 -5.51
N ALA A 35 16.33 -6.59 -6.57
CA ALA A 35 16.66 -8.01 -6.77
C ALA A 35 18.17 -8.23 -6.88
N LEU A 36 18.87 -7.40 -7.66
CA LEU A 36 20.31 -7.48 -7.87
C LEU A 36 21.09 -7.16 -6.60
N VAL A 37 20.77 -6.06 -5.92
CA VAL A 37 21.44 -5.66 -4.68
C VAL A 37 21.21 -6.70 -3.59
N GLY A 38 19.99 -7.20 -3.43
CA GLY A 38 19.70 -8.27 -2.48
C GLY A 38 20.52 -9.53 -2.81
N ALA A 39 20.54 -9.97 -4.06
CA ALA A 39 21.36 -11.13 -4.47
C ALA A 39 22.86 -10.92 -4.18
N ALA A 40 23.39 -9.73 -4.49
CA ALA A 40 24.79 -9.39 -4.23
C ALA A 40 25.12 -9.41 -2.72
N LEU A 41 24.23 -8.87 -1.88
CA LEU A 41 24.37 -8.90 -0.43
C LEU A 41 24.35 -10.33 0.12
N VAL A 42 23.50 -11.20 -0.41
CA VAL A 42 23.45 -12.61 -0.01
C VAL A 42 24.75 -13.34 -0.36
N LEU A 43 25.28 -13.09 -1.55
CA LEU A 43 26.57 -13.66 -1.97
C LEU A 43 27.72 -13.13 -1.12
N PHE A 44 27.72 -11.84 -0.79
CA PHE A 44 28.75 -11.21 0.05
C PHE A 44 28.67 -11.66 1.51
N ALA A 45 27.46 -11.89 2.01
CA ALA A 45 27.20 -12.38 3.36
C ALA A 45 27.38 -13.91 3.50
N HIS A 46 27.73 -14.62 2.42
CA HIS A 46 28.04 -16.05 2.48
C HIS A 46 29.26 -16.27 3.40
N PRO A 47 29.18 -17.16 4.39
CA PRO A 47 30.22 -17.31 5.40
C PRO A 47 31.58 -17.67 4.76
N ARG A 48 32.64 -16.90 5.08
CA ARG A 48 34.03 -17.34 4.85
C ARG A 48 34.51 -18.34 5.92
N SER A 49 33.77 -18.47 7.01
CA SER A 49 33.99 -19.39 8.12
C SER A 49 32.63 -19.86 8.66
N ALA A 50 32.48 -21.16 8.88
CA ALA A 50 31.24 -21.75 9.38
C ALA A 50 30.90 -21.19 10.78
N PRO A 51 29.65 -20.77 11.05
CA PRO A 51 29.25 -20.38 12.40
C PRO A 51 29.36 -21.58 13.35
N ALA A 52 29.77 -21.31 14.59
CA ALA A 52 29.77 -22.28 15.68
C ALA A 52 28.44 -23.03 15.76
N ASP A 53 28.49 -24.34 15.99
CA ASP A 53 27.35 -25.27 16.05
C ASP A 53 26.20 -24.70 16.89
N ILE A 54 25.20 -24.10 16.24
CA ILE A 54 23.93 -23.76 16.87
C ILE A 54 23.15 -25.09 16.95
N PRO A 55 22.88 -25.64 18.15
CA PRO A 55 22.34 -27.00 18.29
C PRO A 55 20.93 -27.20 17.70
N TRP A 56 20.25 -26.10 17.36
CA TRP A 56 18.86 -26.07 16.88
C TRP A 56 18.75 -25.13 15.66
N ALA A 57 19.40 -25.46 14.54
CA ALA A 57 19.21 -24.68 13.31
C ALA A 57 17.73 -24.78 12.85
N LEU A 58 17.03 -23.65 12.85
CA LEU A 58 15.66 -23.59 12.35
C LEU A 58 15.67 -23.76 10.83
N ASP A 59 14.99 -24.78 10.34
CA ASP A 59 14.93 -25.07 8.91
C ASP A 59 14.11 -24.04 8.13
N TRP A 60 14.44 -23.93 6.84
CA TRP A 60 13.79 -22.99 5.91
C TRP A 60 12.28 -23.19 5.82
N TRP A 61 11.77 -24.42 5.98
CA TRP A 61 10.35 -24.72 5.86
C TRP A 61 9.55 -24.18 7.06
N ALA A 62 10.12 -24.21 8.27
CA ALA A 62 9.48 -23.64 9.45
C ALA A 62 9.38 -22.11 9.33
N LEU A 63 10.42 -21.47 8.81
CA LEU A 63 10.40 -20.06 8.46
C LEU A 63 9.39 -19.75 7.36
N ALA A 64 9.30 -20.60 6.33
CA ALA A 64 8.31 -20.42 5.26
C ALA A 64 6.88 -20.43 5.80
N ILE A 65 6.57 -21.36 6.72
CA ILE A 65 5.27 -21.38 7.41
C ILE A 65 5.08 -20.09 8.22
N GLY A 66 6.08 -19.67 9.01
CA GLY A 66 6.01 -18.45 9.80
C GLY A 66 5.72 -17.20 8.95
N PHE A 67 6.45 -17.02 7.85
CA PHE A 67 6.23 -15.92 6.90
C PHE A 67 4.87 -16.03 6.20
N ALA A 68 4.45 -17.24 5.80
CA ALA A 68 3.13 -17.44 5.22
C ALA A 68 2.00 -17.06 6.19
N VAL A 69 2.11 -17.47 7.46
CA VAL A 69 1.16 -17.08 8.51
C VAL A 69 1.16 -15.57 8.73
N ALA A 70 2.33 -14.93 8.76
CA ALA A 70 2.43 -13.48 8.88
C ALA A 70 1.73 -12.74 7.71
N GLU A 71 1.91 -13.23 6.48
CA GLU A 71 1.24 -12.66 5.30
C GLU A 71 -0.27 -12.91 5.27
N LEU A 72 -0.73 -14.07 5.77
CA LEU A 72 -2.17 -14.35 5.92
C LEU A 72 -2.81 -13.51 7.02
N ALA A 73 -2.04 -13.26 8.07
CA ALA A 73 -2.44 -12.41 9.18
C ALA A 73 -2.60 -10.97 8.67
N ALA A 74 -1.62 -10.42 7.95
CA ALA A 74 -1.52 -9.00 7.65
C ALA A 74 -2.86 -8.28 7.35
N VAL A 75 -3.17 -7.27 8.18
CA VAL A 75 -4.44 -6.53 8.18
C VAL A 75 -4.21 -5.12 7.66
N LYS A 76 -5.05 -4.68 6.72
CA LYS A 76 -5.12 -3.29 6.29
C LYS A 76 -6.01 -2.50 7.24
N ILE A 77 -5.43 -1.54 7.94
CA ILE A 77 -6.13 -0.58 8.81
C ILE A 77 -6.02 0.80 8.18
N SER A 78 -7.16 1.46 7.99
CA SER A 78 -7.23 2.85 7.57
C SER A 78 -7.25 3.76 8.79
N PHE A 79 -6.25 4.63 8.92
CA PHE A 79 -6.22 5.70 9.91
C PHE A 79 -6.42 7.03 9.18
N GLY A 80 -7.63 7.56 9.21
CA GLY A 80 -7.98 8.78 8.48
C GLY A 80 -7.89 8.57 6.96
N ARG A 81 -7.15 9.44 6.27
CA ARG A 81 -6.95 9.36 4.80
C ARG A 81 -5.91 8.31 4.38
N ASP A 82 -5.12 7.79 5.31
CA ASP A 82 -4.00 6.89 5.03
C ASP A 82 -4.36 5.43 5.37
N SER A 83 -3.94 4.50 4.51
CA SER A 83 -4.14 3.07 4.75
C SER A 83 -2.81 2.38 5.01
N HIS A 84 -2.66 1.83 6.21
CA HIS A 84 -1.46 1.10 6.61
C HIS A 84 -1.76 -0.40 6.69
N THR A 85 -0.83 -1.20 6.18
CA THR A 85 -0.91 -2.66 6.34
C THR A 85 -0.01 -3.04 7.50
N ILE A 86 -0.58 -3.61 8.55
CA ILE A 86 0.17 -4.17 9.66
C ILE A 86 0.51 -5.61 9.29
N SER A 87 1.79 -5.93 9.21
CA SER A 87 2.29 -7.30 9.05
C SER A 87 2.88 -7.82 10.37
N LEU A 88 2.99 -9.15 10.47
CA LEU A 88 3.69 -9.83 11.55
C LEU A 88 5.04 -10.42 11.07
N SER A 89 5.53 -9.98 9.90
CA SER A 89 6.69 -10.57 9.23
C SER A 89 8.01 -10.35 9.99
N GLU A 90 8.06 -9.37 10.89
CA GLU A 90 9.21 -9.12 11.76
C GLU A 90 9.41 -10.26 12.77
N ILE A 91 8.35 -10.98 13.18
CA ILE A 91 8.49 -12.11 14.11
C ILE A 91 9.30 -13.25 13.44
N PRO A 92 8.88 -13.84 12.29
CA PRO A 92 9.70 -14.83 11.59
C PRO A 92 11.09 -14.31 11.20
N LEU A 93 11.24 -13.03 10.88
CA LEU A 93 12.55 -12.43 10.60
C LEU A 93 13.48 -12.52 11.81
N VAL A 94 13.00 -12.15 13.00
CA VAL A 94 13.79 -12.25 14.25
C VAL A 94 14.16 -13.70 14.55
N PHE A 95 13.22 -14.63 14.38
CA PHE A 95 13.50 -16.07 14.50
C PHE A 95 14.57 -16.52 13.51
N GLY A 96 14.50 -16.12 12.25
CA GLY A 96 15.50 -16.52 11.27
C GLY A 96 16.88 -15.90 11.51
N LEU A 97 16.95 -14.65 11.98
CA LEU A 97 18.21 -14.00 12.34
C LEU A 97 18.88 -14.69 13.52
N ALA A 98 18.10 -15.04 14.55
CA ALA A 98 18.63 -15.66 15.76
C ALA A 98 18.92 -17.16 15.59
N LEU A 99 18.10 -17.86 14.80
CA LEU A 99 18.01 -19.31 14.84
C LEU A 99 18.33 -20.04 13.54
N ALA A 100 18.46 -19.34 12.40
CA ALA A 100 18.58 -19.99 11.10
C ALA A 100 19.84 -19.57 10.34
N SER A 101 20.22 -20.40 9.36
CA SER A 101 21.22 -19.98 8.39
C SER A 101 20.65 -18.87 7.48
N PRO A 102 21.50 -17.98 6.92
CA PRO A 102 21.06 -16.94 5.99
C PRO A 102 20.25 -17.49 4.83
N ILE A 103 20.70 -18.59 4.25
CA ILE A 103 20.07 -19.24 3.10
C ILE A 103 18.69 -19.78 3.50
N ALA A 104 18.58 -20.39 4.69
CA ALA A 104 17.30 -20.85 5.20
C ALA A 104 16.31 -19.71 5.45
N LEU A 105 16.78 -18.58 5.99
CA LEU A 105 15.96 -17.39 6.19
C LEU A 105 15.47 -16.78 4.87
N ILE A 106 16.36 -16.61 3.89
CA ILE A 106 15.99 -16.07 2.58
C ILE A 106 15.01 -17.02 1.87
N GLY A 107 15.35 -18.32 1.82
CA GLY A 107 14.50 -19.33 1.20
C GLY A 107 13.13 -19.41 1.88
N GLY A 108 13.10 -19.42 3.21
CA GLY A 108 11.87 -19.41 3.99
C GLY A 108 11.00 -18.20 3.68
N ARG A 109 11.56 -16.98 3.74
CA ARG A 109 10.80 -15.76 3.43
C ARG A 109 10.28 -15.75 2.00
N LEU A 110 11.15 -16.00 1.02
CA LEU A 110 10.76 -15.91 -0.38
C LEU A 110 9.72 -16.96 -0.73
N LEU A 111 9.89 -18.22 -0.30
CA LEU A 111 8.91 -19.28 -0.60
C LEU A 111 7.60 -19.08 0.16
N GLY A 112 7.67 -18.79 1.46
CA GLY A 112 6.50 -18.61 2.32
C GLY A 112 5.64 -17.43 1.90
N SER A 113 6.25 -16.25 1.78
CA SER A 113 5.51 -15.05 1.40
C SER A 113 5.01 -15.13 -0.04
N THR A 114 5.85 -15.57 -1.00
CA THR A 114 5.43 -15.67 -2.42
C THR A 114 4.26 -16.62 -2.60
N ALA A 115 4.23 -17.76 -1.91
CA ALA A 115 3.10 -18.69 -1.97
C ALA A 115 1.78 -18.00 -1.59
N ILE A 116 1.77 -17.20 -0.52
CA ILE A 116 0.59 -16.44 -0.11
C ILE A 116 0.25 -15.34 -1.12
N LEU A 117 1.25 -14.63 -1.65
CA LEU A 117 1.01 -13.58 -2.64
C LEU A 117 0.41 -14.11 -3.95
N VAL A 118 0.82 -15.32 -4.36
CA VAL A 118 0.35 -15.97 -5.60
C VAL A 118 -0.99 -16.68 -5.40
N PHE A 119 -1.07 -17.62 -4.46
CA PHE A 119 -2.21 -18.53 -4.37
C PHE A 119 -3.38 -17.97 -3.58
N TYR A 120 -3.11 -17.18 -2.54
CA TYR A 120 -4.16 -16.64 -1.66
C TYR A 120 -4.55 -15.21 -2.05
N ARG A 121 -3.57 -14.33 -2.30
CA ARG A 121 -3.82 -12.91 -2.62
C ARG A 121 -3.93 -12.62 -4.12
N GLN A 122 -3.54 -13.56 -4.98
CA GLN A 122 -3.61 -13.45 -6.45
C GLN A 122 -3.11 -12.08 -6.97
N GLN A 123 -1.94 -11.65 -6.48
CA GLN A 123 -1.43 -10.32 -6.79
C GLN A 123 -1.09 -10.17 -8.28
N PRO A 124 -1.30 -8.98 -8.88
CA PRO A 124 -0.91 -8.72 -10.25
C PRO A 124 0.62 -8.85 -10.42
N PRO A 125 1.12 -9.30 -11.59
CA PRO A 125 2.53 -9.66 -11.77
C PRO A 125 3.53 -8.57 -11.41
N LEU A 126 3.23 -7.31 -11.75
CA LEU A 126 4.10 -6.18 -11.44
C LEU A 126 4.27 -5.97 -9.93
N LYS A 127 3.17 -6.05 -9.18
CA LYS A 127 3.18 -5.89 -7.71
C LYS A 127 3.82 -7.09 -7.03
N LEU A 128 3.58 -8.29 -7.55
CA LEU A 128 4.23 -9.50 -7.08
C LEU A 128 5.75 -9.40 -7.25
N ALA A 129 6.24 -9.04 -8.44
CA ALA A 129 7.66 -8.90 -8.72
C ALA A 129 8.32 -7.86 -7.79
N PHE A 130 7.69 -6.70 -7.62
CA PHE A 130 8.15 -5.68 -6.69
C PHE A 130 8.25 -6.19 -5.25
N ASN A 131 7.18 -6.81 -4.73
CA ASN A 131 7.16 -7.32 -3.35
C ASN A 131 8.19 -8.42 -3.13
N VAL A 132 8.35 -9.35 -4.07
CA VAL A 132 9.36 -10.41 -3.96
C VAL A 132 10.78 -9.84 -3.98
N ALA A 133 11.04 -8.85 -4.84
CA ALA A 133 12.33 -8.16 -4.87
C ALA A 133 12.58 -7.36 -3.57
N LEU A 134 11.55 -6.74 -3.01
CA LEU A 134 11.62 -6.04 -1.74
C LEU A 134 11.91 -6.99 -0.58
N PHE A 135 11.20 -8.13 -0.52
CA PHE A 135 11.41 -9.18 0.48
C PHE A 135 12.84 -9.73 0.43
N ASN A 136 13.38 -9.90 -0.77
CA ASN A 136 14.78 -10.28 -0.95
C ASN A 136 15.73 -9.21 -0.40
N LEU A 137 15.56 -7.95 -0.81
CA LEU A 137 16.44 -6.85 -0.42
C LEU A 137 16.43 -6.62 1.10
N GLU A 138 15.26 -6.51 1.71
CA GLU A 138 15.15 -6.19 3.14
C GLU A 138 15.72 -7.33 4.02
N THR A 139 15.57 -8.58 3.58
CA THR A 139 16.13 -9.75 4.28
C THR A 139 17.64 -9.80 4.13
N ALA A 140 18.14 -9.55 2.92
CA ALA A 140 19.57 -9.50 2.67
C ALA A 140 20.24 -8.38 3.47
N ILE A 141 19.61 -7.21 3.58
CA ILE A 141 20.08 -6.11 4.44
C ILE A 141 20.05 -6.52 5.91
N ALA A 142 18.96 -7.11 6.40
CA ALA A 142 18.88 -7.57 7.79
C ALA A 142 20.02 -8.54 8.13
N ILE A 143 20.25 -9.54 7.27
CA ILE A 143 21.33 -10.51 7.42
C ILE A 143 22.70 -9.82 7.40
N ALA A 144 22.93 -8.93 6.43
CA ALA A 144 24.20 -8.22 6.29
C ALA A 144 24.50 -7.34 7.51
N VAL A 145 23.51 -6.57 7.98
CA VAL A 145 23.62 -5.72 9.18
C VAL A 145 23.88 -6.58 10.41
N TYR A 146 23.12 -7.65 10.61
CA TYR A 146 23.28 -8.51 11.78
C TYR A 146 24.66 -9.17 11.82
N ARG A 147 25.15 -9.67 10.68
CA ARG A 147 26.46 -10.30 10.57
C ARG A 147 27.62 -9.31 10.73
N ALA A 148 27.50 -8.14 10.13
CA ALA A 148 28.49 -7.07 10.30
C ALA A 148 28.56 -6.59 11.75
N TRP A 149 27.43 -6.57 12.45
CA TRP A 149 27.38 -6.25 13.87
C TRP A 149 27.98 -7.37 14.73
N LEU A 150 27.55 -8.62 14.53
CA LEU A 150 27.92 -9.71 15.42
C LEU A 150 29.42 -10.06 15.34
N GLY A 151 30.03 -10.01 14.15
CA GLY A 151 31.42 -10.42 13.96
C GLY A 151 31.68 -11.82 14.50
N ASP A 152 32.69 -11.98 15.37
CA ASP A 152 33.04 -13.24 16.04
C ASP A 152 32.42 -13.39 17.45
N LEU A 153 31.55 -12.46 17.87
CA LEU A 153 30.97 -12.46 19.20
C LEU A 153 29.79 -13.44 19.34
N SER A 154 29.52 -13.88 20.57
CA SER A 154 28.44 -14.83 20.84
C SER A 154 27.05 -14.24 20.54
N PRO A 155 26.17 -14.97 19.79
CA PRO A 155 24.80 -14.56 19.51
C PRO A 155 23.93 -14.36 20.76
N ASN A 156 24.27 -15.06 21.85
CA ASN A 156 23.45 -15.18 23.07
C ASN A 156 23.71 -14.06 24.10
N SER A 157 24.35 -12.97 23.68
CA SER A 157 24.73 -11.85 24.55
C SER A 157 23.81 -10.64 24.33
N LEU A 158 23.80 -9.68 25.27
CA LEU A 158 23.12 -8.38 25.09
C LEU A 158 23.54 -7.68 23.79
N TYR A 159 24.79 -7.90 23.37
CA TYR A 159 25.33 -7.41 22.10
C TYR A 159 24.65 -8.04 20.88
N GLY A 160 24.42 -9.37 20.90
CA GLY A 160 23.69 -10.08 19.85
C GLY A 160 22.24 -9.61 19.73
N TRP A 161 21.56 -9.38 20.86
CA TRP A 161 20.21 -8.80 20.86
C TRP A 161 20.16 -7.39 20.28
N GLY A 162 21.15 -6.55 20.59
CA GLY A 162 21.29 -5.22 19.97
C GLY A 162 21.46 -5.32 18.45
N GLY A 163 22.21 -6.30 17.96
CA GLY A 163 22.37 -6.57 16.53
C GLY A 163 21.08 -6.98 15.83
N ILE A 164 20.26 -7.85 16.46
CA ILE A 164 18.95 -8.23 15.92
C ILE A 164 18.05 -7.01 15.80
N LEU A 165 17.98 -6.18 16.85
CA LEU A 165 17.16 -4.96 16.84
C LEU A 165 17.60 -4.02 15.71
N LEU A 166 18.90 -3.79 15.55
CA LEU A 166 19.45 -2.95 14.49
C LEU A 166 19.11 -3.50 13.10
N ALA A 167 19.21 -4.82 12.90
CA ALA A 167 18.88 -5.49 11.65
C ALA A 167 17.39 -5.36 11.30
N VAL A 168 16.49 -5.52 12.28
CA VAL A 168 15.05 -5.33 12.09
C VAL A 168 14.74 -3.89 11.72
N ILE A 169 15.33 -2.92 12.42
CA ILE A 169 15.17 -1.48 12.10
C ILE A 169 15.64 -1.22 10.67
N ALA A 170 16.83 -1.70 10.28
CA ALA A 170 17.34 -1.51 8.92
C ALA A 170 16.40 -2.11 7.86
N ALA A 171 15.83 -3.29 8.11
CA ALA A 171 14.87 -3.92 7.20
C ALA A 171 13.58 -3.09 7.07
N VAL A 172 12.98 -2.66 8.19
CA VAL A 172 11.76 -1.85 8.21
C VAL A 172 11.94 -0.54 7.46
N PHE A 173 13.06 0.16 7.70
CA PHE A 173 13.36 1.43 7.04
C PHE A 173 13.60 1.25 5.54
N THR A 174 14.28 0.17 5.14
CA THR A 174 14.44 -0.19 3.73
C THR A 174 13.07 -0.42 3.08
N SER A 175 12.22 -1.21 3.73
CA SER A 175 10.88 -1.56 3.25
C SER A 175 10.04 -0.30 3.02
N ALA A 176 9.97 0.56 4.04
CA ALA A 176 9.25 1.83 3.97
C ALA A 176 9.80 2.75 2.87
N ALA A 177 11.13 2.90 2.76
CA ALA A 177 11.75 3.74 1.73
C ALA A 177 11.47 3.24 0.30
N MET A 178 11.49 1.93 0.06
CA MET A 178 11.22 1.37 -1.26
C MET A 178 9.74 1.46 -1.63
N VAL A 179 8.84 1.26 -0.66
CA VAL A 179 7.39 1.45 -0.85
C VAL A 179 7.09 2.92 -1.18
N ASP A 180 7.68 3.85 -0.44
CA ASP A 180 7.53 5.28 -0.71
C ASP A 180 8.11 5.66 -2.09
N ALA A 181 9.25 5.10 -2.47
CA ALA A 181 9.86 5.32 -3.77
C ALA A 181 8.97 4.82 -4.92
N VAL A 182 8.39 3.62 -4.80
CA VAL A 182 7.52 3.09 -5.86
C VAL A 182 6.20 3.87 -5.96
N ILE A 183 5.66 4.34 -4.84
CA ILE A 183 4.48 5.21 -4.81
C ILE A 183 4.81 6.54 -5.48
N ALA A 184 5.94 7.16 -5.17
CA ALA A 184 6.36 8.41 -5.80
C ALA A 184 6.59 8.28 -7.32
N LEU A 185 7.07 7.13 -7.77
CA LEU A 185 7.22 6.82 -9.20
C LEU A 185 5.88 6.64 -9.92
N HIS A 186 4.83 6.22 -9.21
CA HIS A 186 3.50 5.95 -9.77
C HIS A 186 2.54 7.15 -9.69
N ASP A 187 2.40 7.75 -8.50
CA ASP A 187 1.40 8.78 -8.18
C ASP A 187 1.98 10.22 -8.23
N GLY A 188 3.29 10.37 -8.47
CA GLY A 188 3.98 11.66 -8.41
C GLY A 188 4.41 12.08 -6.99
N ILE A 189 4.98 13.28 -6.88
CA ILE A 189 5.60 13.77 -5.65
C ILE A 189 4.52 14.19 -4.65
N ARG A 190 4.39 13.45 -3.54
CA ARG A 190 3.54 13.82 -2.40
C ARG A 190 4.21 14.88 -1.54
N LYS A 191 3.41 15.60 -0.72
CA LYS A 191 3.97 16.53 0.28
C LYS A 191 4.84 15.76 1.26
N PHE A 192 6.06 16.27 1.52
CA PHE A 192 7.03 15.64 2.41
C PHE A 192 6.44 15.31 3.80
N THR A 193 5.58 16.19 4.34
CA THR A 193 4.92 15.98 5.64
C THR A 193 3.99 14.76 5.66
N GLU A 194 3.28 14.48 4.56
CA GLU A 194 2.40 13.31 4.45
C GLU A 194 3.22 12.02 4.35
N LEU A 195 4.31 12.06 3.58
CA LEU A 195 5.25 10.95 3.45
C LEU A 195 5.90 10.62 4.81
N ALA A 196 6.43 11.65 5.49
CA ALA A 196 7.08 11.50 6.79
C ALA A 196 6.13 10.95 7.86
N ARG A 197 4.85 11.38 7.85
CA ARG A 197 3.83 10.87 8.78
C ARG A 197 3.49 9.41 8.52
N SER A 198 3.30 9.04 7.25
CA SER A 198 3.05 7.65 6.83
C SER A 198 4.21 6.74 7.22
N PHE A 199 5.44 7.19 6.92
CA PHE A 199 6.68 6.52 7.26
C PHE A 199 6.85 6.31 8.77
N ALA A 200 6.65 7.36 9.58
CA ALA A 200 6.80 7.29 11.02
C ALA A 200 5.79 6.31 11.65
N THR A 201 4.53 6.39 11.23
CA THR A 201 3.45 5.54 11.77
C THR A 201 3.68 4.07 11.44
N GLY A 202 4.00 3.76 10.18
CA GLY A 202 4.28 2.39 9.74
C GLY A 202 5.53 1.79 10.39
N SER A 203 6.59 2.59 10.50
CA SER A 203 7.85 2.15 11.11
C SER A 203 7.70 1.86 12.60
N LEU A 204 6.96 2.68 13.35
CA LEU A 204 6.73 2.46 14.77
C LEU A 204 6.00 1.14 15.06
N ILE A 205 4.97 0.84 14.26
CA ILE A 205 4.23 -0.43 14.36
C ILE A 205 5.16 -1.61 14.09
N SER A 206 5.91 -1.55 12.98
CA SER A 206 6.79 -2.66 12.56
C SER A 206 7.92 -2.90 13.57
N VAL A 207 8.51 -1.84 14.12
CA VAL A 207 9.51 -1.93 15.19
C VAL A 207 8.91 -2.56 16.46
N SER A 208 7.66 -2.24 16.81
CA SER A 208 6.96 -2.85 17.95
C SER A 208 6.76 -4.37 17.75
N VAL A 209 6.40 -4.78 16.54
CA VAL A 209 6.32 -6.21 16.17
C VAL A 209 7.70 -6.87 16.24
N GLY A 210 8.76 -6.15 15.86
CA GLY A 210 10.15 -6.59 16.03
C GLY A 210 10.51 -6.89 17.49
N PHE A 211 10.17 -6.00 18.42
CA PHE A 211 10.35 -6.25 19.86
C PHE A 211 9.57 -7.48 20.33
N LEU A 212 8.33 -7.67 19.85
CA LEU A 212 7.54 -8.86 20.16
C LEU A 212 8.22 -10.14 19.64
N GLY A 213 8.83 -10.09 18.45
CA GLY A 213 9.67 -11.17 17.91
C GLY A 213 10.87 -11.48 18.79
N MET A 214 11.56 -10.45 19.30
CA MET A 214 12.70 -10.62 20.20
C MET A 214 12.30 -11.27 21.53
N VAL A 215 11.21 -10.80 22.15
CA VAL A 215 10.64 -11.43 23.35
C VAL A 215 10.27 -12.88 23.07
N SER A 216 9.70 -13.16 21.91
CA SER A 216 9.32 -14.53 21.51
C SER A 216 10.54 -15.46 21.45
N VAL A 217 11.64 -15.03 20.84
CA VAL A 217 12.87 -15.83 20.79
C VAL A 217 13.46 -16.02 22.20
N ALA A 218 13.46 -14.97 23.03
CA ALA A 218 13.96 -15.07 24.40
C ALA A 218 13.16 -16.07 25.24
N LEU A 219 11.84 -16.11 25.08
CA LEU A 219 10.99 -17.09 25.75
C LEU A 219 11.26 -18.51 25.27
N VAL A 220 11.45 -18.75 23.98
CA VAL A 220 11.74 -20.11 23.45
C VAL A 220 13.01 -20.69 24.08
N TRP A 221 14.01 -19.87 24.39
CA TRP A 221 15.22 -20.33 25.07
C TRP A 221 15.05 -20.62 26.56
N HIS A 222 14.15 -19.90 27.24
CA HIS A 222 13.99 -20.01 28.69
C HIS A 222 12.86 -20.97 29.09
N ASP A 223 11.68 -20.83 28.49
CA ASP A 223 10.51 -21.68 28.74
C ASP A 223 9.57 -21.71 27.53
N ARG A 224 9.48 -22.89 26.89
CA ARG A 224 8.62 -23.13 25.73
C ARG A 224 7.13 -22.91 26.03
N TRP A 225 6.68 -23.11 27.27
CA TRP A 225 5.27 -22.92 27.62
C TRP A 225 4.90 -21.45 27.73
N ALA A 226 5.81 -20.61 28.22
CA ALA A 226 5.64 -19.17 28.21
C ALA A 226 5.51 -18.63 26.77
N PHE A 227 6.26 -19.18 25.81
CA PHE A 227 6.09 -18.87 24.39
C PHE A 227 4.69 -19.25 23.88
N VAL A 228 4.16 -20.43 24.22
CA VAL A 228 2.81 -20.85 23.81
C VAL A 228 1.74 -19.89 24.34
N LEU A 229 1.87 -19.42 25.59
CA LEU A 229 0.96 -18.43 26.16
C LEU A 229 1.04 -17.09 25.42
N LEU A 230 2.25 -16.61 25.13
CA LEU A 230 2.45 -15.38 24.35
C LEU A 230 1.85 -15.52 22.94
N ALA A 231 2.10 -16.64 22.26
CA ALA A 231 1.55 -16.91 20.94
C ALA A 231 0.01 -16.91 20.94
N GLY A 232 -0.60 -17.49 21.98
CA GLY A 232 -2.05 -17.43 22.20
C GLY A 232 -2.56 -16.00 22.36
N MET A 233 -1.90 -15.20 23.20
CA MET A 233 -2.25 -13.79 23.42
C MET A 233 -2.14 -12.97 22.12
N VAL A 234 -1.04 -13.10 21.39
CA VAL A 234 -0.83 -12.41 20.11
C VAL A 234 -1.89 -12.82 19.10
N THR A 235 -2.24 -14.11 19.03
CA THR A 235 -3.29 -14.61 18.13
C THR A 235 -4.65 -14.01 18.46
N ILE A 236 -5.04 -13.98 19.74
CA ILE A 236 -6.32 -13.40 20.19
C ILE A 236 -6.37 -11.90 19.89
N PHE A 237 -5.31 -11.16 20.24
CA PHE A 237 -5.22 -9.72 19.97
C PHE A 237 -5.36 -9.44 18.47
N PHE A 238 -4.67 -10.24 17.65
CA PHE A 238 -4.72 -10.09 16.20
C PHE A 238 -6.10 -10.42 15.62
N MET A 239 -6.75 -11.48 16.09
CA MET A 239 -8.14 -11.79 15.72
C MET A 239 -9.08 -10.65 16.10
N LEU A 240 -8.92 -10.08 17.29
CA LEU A 240 -9.74 -8.95 17.75
C LEU A 240 -9.54 -7.72 16.84
N MET A 241 -8.29 -7.39 16.50
CA MET A 241 -7.99 -6.30 15.57
C MET A 241 -8.59 -6.55 14.18
N ARG A 242 -8.55 -7.79 13.68
CA ARG A 242 -9.13 -8.18 12.39
C ARG A 242 -10.65 -8.03 12.38
N VAL A 243 -11.32 -8.47 13.45
CA VAL A 243 -12.77 -8.30 13.64
C VAL A 243 -13.12 -6.82 13.72
N TYR A 244 -12.42 -6.04 14.55
CA TYR A 244 -12.67 -4.61 14.69
C TYR A 244 -12.45 -3.86 13.36
N GLY A 245 -11.38 -4.15 12.64
CA GLY A 245 -11.11 -3.56 11.32
C GLY A 245 -12.16 -3.91 10.27
N SER A 246 -12.77 -5.10 10.33
CA SER A 246 -13.91 -5.44 9.47
C SER A 246 -15.18 -4.68 9.84
N MET A 247 -15.37 -4.38 11.14
CA MET A 247 -16.55 -3.66 11.64
C MET A 247 -16.48 -2.16 11.38
N SER A 248 -15.28 -1.57 11.37
CA SER A 248 -15.09 -0.15 11.06
C SER A 248 -15.49 0.18 9.62
N ARG A 249 -15.16 -0.68 8.66
CA ARG A 249 -15.55 -0.52 7.23
C ARG A 249 -17.07 -0.43 7.06
N ARG A 250 -17.83 -1.22 7.84
CA ARG A 250 -19.29 -1.22 7.78
C ARG A 250 -19.92 0.10 8.27
N HIS A 251 -19.27 0.79 9.20
CA HIS A 251 -19.72 2.11 9.65
C HIS A 251 -19.37 3.20 8.65
N ASP A 252 -18.21 3.11 8.00
CA ASP A 252 -17.81 4.05 6.94
C ASP A 252 -18.76 3.97 5.74
N ASP A 253 -19.16 2.76 5.32
CA ASP A 253 -20.15 2.54 4.26
C ASP A 253 -21.55 3.08 4.63
N LEU A 254 -21.99 2.87 5.89
CA LEU A 254 -23.28 3.38 6.36
C LEU A 254 -23.30 4.92 6.43
N LYS A 255 -22.17 5.51 6.84
CA LYS A 255 -22.01 6.94 6.92
C LYS A 255 -22.05 7.60 5.54
N ALA A 256 -21.42 6.99 4.54
CA ALA A 256 -21.49 7.45 3.15
C ALA A 256 -22.94 7.49 2.61
N VAL A 257 -23.75 6.46 2.91
CA VAL A 257 -25.17 6.43 2.50
C VAL A 257 -26.00 7.45 3.27
N PHE A 258 -25.73 7.65 4.55
CA PHE A 258 -26.43 8.63 5.38
C PHE A 258 -26.07 10.07 4.99
N ASP A 259 -24.80 10.35 4.72
CA ASP A 259 -24.32 11.66 4.26
C ASP A 259 -24.88 11.97 2.85
N PHE A 260 -24.96 10.98 1.96
CA PHE A 260 -25.68 11.08 0.68
C PHE A 260 -27.17 11.42 0.87
N THR A 261 -27.85 10.72 1.77
CA THR A 261 -29.30 10.93 2.01
C THR A 261 -29.57 12.27 2.71
N ALA A 262 -28.73 12.65 3.68
CA ALA A 262 -28.82 13.91 4.42
C ALA A 262 -28.47 15.11 3.53
N GLY A 263 -27.55 14.92 2.57
CA GLY A 263 -27.26 15.88 1.52
C GLY A 263 -28.45 16.11 0.59
N LEU A 264 -29.09 15.02 0.15
CA LEU A 264 -30.27 15.07 -0.70
C LEU A 264 -31.47 15.76 -0.01
N SER A 265 -31.61 15.61 1.32
CA SER A 265 -32.68 16.27 2.09
C SER A 265 -32.49 17.77 2.31
N ARG A 266 -31.26 18.30 2.17
CA ARG A 266 -30.93 19.72 2.41
C ARG A 266 -30.90 20.55 1.13
N ALA A 267 -30.83 19.91 -0.02
CA ALA A 267 -30.76 20.61 -1.29
C ALA A 267 -32.17 21.05 -1.73
N GLN A 268 -32.40 22.36 -1.74
CA GLN A 268 -33.69 22.97 -2.07
C GLN A 268 -33.76 23.49 -3.52
N SER A 269 -32.70 23.34 -4.33
CA SER A 269 -32.68 23.63 -5.76
C SER A 269 -32.08 22.46 -6.56
N SER A 270 -32.53 22.26 -7.81
CA SER A 270 -32.07 21.17 -8.69
C SER A 270 -30.56 21.26 -9.00
N GLN A 271 -29.99 22.46 -8.90
CA GLN A 271 -28.56 22.75 -9.12
C GLN A 271 -27.72 22.36 -7.90
N ASP A 272 -28.21 22.60 -6.68
CA ASP A 272 -27.53 22.19 -5.44
C ASP A 272 -27.49 20.66 -5.29
N ILE A 273 -28.55 19.96 -5.71
CA ILE A 273 -28.61 18.49 -5.72
C ILE A 273 -27.55 17.92 -6.67
N ALA A 274 -27.47 18.45 -7.90
CA ALA A 274 -26.52 18.01 -8.90
C ALA A 274 -25.07 18.26 -8.48
N THR A 275 -24.81 19.42 -7.87
CA THR A 275 -23.47 19.79 -7.40
C THR A 275 -23.01 18.88 -6.26
N LEU A 276 -23.89 18.63 -5.29
CA LEU A 276 -23.61 17.75 -4.15
C LEU A 276 -23.43 16.29 -4.59
N ALA A 277 -24.25 15.81 -5.52
CA ALA A 277 -24.14 14.47 -6.07
C ALA A 277 -22.82 14.27 -6.83
N LEU A 278 -22.34 15.28 -7.55
CA LEU A 278 -21.07 15.22 -8.27
C LEU A 278 -19.86 15.21 -7.33
N ASP A 279 -19.86 16.03 -6.29
CA ASP A 279 -18.77 16.06 -5.30
C ASP A 279 -18.73 14.77 -4.48
N GLU A 280 -19.89 14.22 -4.12
CA GLU A 280 -19.97 12.94 -3.42
C GLU A 280 -19.57 11.77 -4.33
N CYS A 281 -19.97 11.76 -5.61
CA CYS A 281 -19.49 10.77 -6.59
C CYS A 281 -17.97 10.86 -6.76
N ARG A 282 -17.40 12.07 -6.79
CA ARG A 282 -15.96 12.28 -6.85
C ARG A 282 -15.26 11.70 -5.61
N SER A 283 -15.82 11.94 -4.43
CA SER A 283 -15.32 11.43 -3.15
C SER A 283 -15.38 9.89 -3.07
N VAL A 284 -16.53 9.31 -3.41
CA VAL A 284 -16.79 7.87 -3.33
C VAL A 284 -16.02 7.09 -4.41
N LEU A 285 -16.03 7.57 -5.65
CA LEU A 285 -15.36 6.91 -6.78
C LEU A 285 -13.88 7.29 -6.89
N ARG A 286 -13.40 8.24 -6.07
CA ARG A 286 -12.03 8.77 -6.08
C ARG A 286 -11.57 9.18 -7.48
N CYS A 287 -12.46 9.77 -8.27
CA CYS A 287 -12.14 10.25 -9.60
C CYS A 287 -11.71 11.73 -9.57
N GLU A 288 -10.94 12.15 -10.58
CA GLU A 288 -10.46 13.54 -10.67
C GLU A 288 -11.48 14.48 -11.33
N LEU A 289 -12.40 13.94 -12.13
CA LEU A 289 -13.49 14.66 -12.77
C LEU A 289 -14.80 13.88 -12.67
N ALA A 290 -15.91 14.59 -12.46
CA ALA A 290 -17.26 14.04 -12.53
C ALA A 290 -18.18 15.04 -13.24
N ASP A 291 -18.92 14.56 -14.25
CA ASP A 291 -19.84 15.36 -15.06
C ASP A 291 -21.26 14.79 -14.96
N ILE A 292 -22.27 15.67 -14.88
CA ILE A 292 -23.67 15.28 -15.05
C ILE A 292 -24.30 16.09 -16.19
N VAL A 293 -25.03 15.39 -17.06
CA VAL A 293 -25.82 16.01 -18.13
C VAL A 293 -27.29 15.83 -17.78
N MET A 294 -27.96 16.95 -17.50
CA MET A 294 -29.38 16.98 -17.20
C MET A 294 -30.14 17.45 -18.44
N PHE A 295 -31.30 16.85 -18.71
CA PHE A 295 -32.17 17.27 -19.80
C PHE A 295 -33.38 17.97 -19.21
N ASP A 296 -33.65 19.19 -19.65
CA ASP A 296 -34.85 19.92 -19.22
C ASP A 296 -36.10 19.19 -19.76
N PRO A 297 -37.04 18.75 -18.90
CA PRO A 297 -38.23 18.01 -19.32
C PRO A 297 -39.21 18.85 -20.16
N ALA A 298 -39.13 20.19 -20.12
CA ALA A 298 -40.01 21.07 -20.89
C ALA A 298 -39.47 21.41 -22.29
N THR A 299 -38.15 21.49 -22.44
CA THR A 299 -37.50 21.96 -23.69
C THR A 299 -36.68 20.86 -24.39
N GLY A 300 -36.33 19.78 -23.67
CA GLY A 300 -35.45 18.72 -24.17
C GLY A 300 -33.99 19.17 -24.31
N GLU A 301 -33.65 20.40 -23.87
CA GLU A 301 -32.32 20.95 -24.00
C GLU A 301 -31.37 20.39 -22.91
N PRO A 302 -30.14 20.00 -23.29
CA PRO A 302 -29.14 19.48 -22.36
C PRO A 302 -28.38 20.59 -21.65
N GLU A 303 -28.42 20.56 -20.32
CA GLU A 303 -27.59 21.39 -19.44
C GLU A 303 -26.49 20.50 -18.83
N ARG A 304 -25.22 20.87 -19.05
CA ARG A 304 -24.08 20.17 -18.44
C ARG A 304 -23.59 20.95 -17.23
N LEU A 305 -23.55 20.25 -16.10
CA LEU A 305 -22.89 20.70 -14.89
C LEU A 305 -21.60 19.89 -14.72
N ALA A 306 -20.46 20.57 -14.67
CA ALA A 306 -19.15 19.96 -14.48
C ALA A 306 -18.47 20.55 -13.24
N ILE A 307 -17.87 19.68 -12.42
CA ILE A 307 -17.05 20.08 -11.27
C ILE A 307 -15.61 19.63 -11.52
N ASN A 308 -14.69 20.59 -11.52
CA ASN A 308 -13.26 20.35 -11.69
C ASN A 308 -12.53 20.10 -10.36
N ALA A 309 -11.25 19.72 -10.45
CA ALA A 309 -10.40 19.39 -9.32
C ALA A 309 -10.36 20.45 -8.20
N ASP A 310 -10.51 21.73 -8.56
CA ASP A 310 -10.45 22.90 -7.68
C ASP A 310 -11.80 23.26 -7.02
N GLY A 311 -12.88 22.53 -7.30
CA GLY A 311 -14.21 22.80 -6.75
C GLY A 311 -14.98 23.92 -7.46
N GLU A 312 -14.45 24.44 -8.57
CA GLU A 312 -15.15 25.40 -9.42
C GLU A 312 -16.23 24.72 -10.26
N ILE A 313 -17.46 25.26 -10.18
CA ILE A 313 -18.65 24.78 -10.89
C ILE A 313 -18.72 25.49 -12.23
N HIS A 314 -18.66 24.72 -13.32
CA HIS A 314 -18.94 25.23 -14.66
C HIS A 314 -20.32 24.70 -15.11
N SER A 315 -21.32 25.59 -15.09
CA SER A 315 -22.57 25.36 -15.84
C SER A 315 -22.38 25.88 -17.26
N GLN A 316 -22.54 25.00 -18.23
CA GLN A 316 -22.47 25.38 -19.65
C GLN A 316 -23.70 24.83 -20.37
N ARG A 317 -24.50 25.72 -20.96
CA ARG A 317 -25.51 25.33 -21.95
C ARG A 317 -24.79 24.67 -23.13
N MET A 318 -25.06 23.40 -23.37
CA MET A 318 -24.44 22.69 -24.48
C MET A 318 -25.18 23.01 -25.77
N ASP A 319 -24.43 23.44 -26.79
CA ASP A 319 -24.97 23.48 -28.15
C ASP A 319 -25.30 22.05 -28.62
N SER A 320 -26.37 21.93 -29.38
CA SER A 320 -26.92 20.70 -29.97
C SER A 320 -25.88 19.80 -30.67
N ARG A 321 -24.77 20.37 -31.18
CA ARG A 321 -23.64 19.63 -31.77
C ARG A 321 -22.75 18.91 -30.74
N THR A 322 -22.55 19.50 -29.56
CA THR A 322 -21.71 18.95 -28.49
C THR A 322 -22.40 17.78 -27.79
N VAL A 323 -23.73 17.74 -27.84
CA VAL A 323 -24.53 16.65 -27.27
C VAL A 323 -24.54 15.44 -28.18
N ALA A 324 -24.52 15.66 -29.49
CA ALA A 324 -24.33 14.61 -30.48
C ALA A 324 -22.94 13.96 -30.36
N SER A 325 -21.88 14.73 -30.09
CA SER A 325 -20.52 14.19 -29.94
C SER A 325 -20.32 13.42 -28.63
N VAL A 326 -20.88 13.90 -27.51
CA VAL A 326 -20.85 13.17 -26.22
C VAL A 326 -21.70 11.90 -26.28
N ARG A 327 -22.88 11.95 -26.91
CA ARG A 327 -23.70 10.75 -27.14
C ARG A 327 -22.98 9.74 -28.02
N ALA A 328 -22.28 10.20 -29.07
CA ALA A 328 -21.49 9.33 -29.95
C ALA A 328 -20.27 8.70 -29.24
N GLN A 329 -19.61 9.42 -28.33
CA GLN A 329 -18.50 8.89 -27.53
C GLN A 329 -18.98 7.89 -26.49
N LEU A 330 -20.11 8.12 -25.83
CA LEU A 330 -20.70 7.18 -24.88
C LEU A 330 -21.21 5.91 -25.59
N SER A 331 -21.79 6.03 -26.79
CA SER A 331 -22.18 4.85 -27.59
C SER A 331 -20.98 4.05 -28.11
N ALA A 332 -19.86 4.72 -28.45
CA ALA A 332 -18.64 4.04 -28.88
C ALA A 332 -17.89 3.32 -27.74
N THR A 333 -18.16 3.68 -26.48
CA THR A 333 -17.55 3.05 -25.30
C THR A 333 -18.44 1.94 -24.71
N SER A 334 -19.65 1.75 -25.25
CA SER A 334 -20.65 0.79 -24.76
C SER A 334 -21.01 -0.33 -25.75
N GLU A 335 -20.31 -0.44 -26.88
CA GLU A 335 -20.28 -1.69 -27.64
C GLU A 335 -19.21 -2.63 -27.03
N PRO A 336 -19.55 -3.91 -26.79
CA PRO A 336 -18.76 -4.86 -25.99
C PRO A 336 -17.41 -5.27 -26.58
#